data_AF-A0A2N1QF08-F1
#
_entry.id   AF-A0A2N1QF08-F1
#
_cell.length_a   1.000
_cell.length_b   1.000
_cell.length_c   1.000
_cell.angle_alpha   90.00
_cell.angle_beta   90.00
_cell.angle_gamma   90.00
#
_symmetry.space_group_name_H-M   'P 1'
#
loop_
_entity.id
_entity.type
_entity.pdbx_description
1 polymer ?
#
loop_
_entity_poly.entity_id
_entity_poly.type
_entity_poly.pdbx_seq_one_letter_code
_entity_poly.pdbx_strand_id
1 'polypeptide(L)'
;MKKFWTIVLFFLSLVALAGCQVETEPTVELLSFKVEVIEIDDVVLLSRDIEFPEGETKRVIDLIDESIGIDYQIYPFGYFVNGVGSLYPKEFGVTYNYSFTISVDGALITTGVENIELIDGMVITFQEVSLLDETDLMVDRVIQTFIDNYLSTYISLQGLEPNVVAAIRHLNARNYFSPQLGSLVPKPTVYPTDTISNAFKSTLLAKSFVSNTDAIKDALLLMDAQNHYESISLLNALTMVQAAGSVRTAIVDDLLASTPDFMDADYAGMLLLALAPYVTYEGVNLQVAEMVTYIKENLSEDGVTSWGSANSASTATVILGLIAHAIDPRGVDYQTEGVDLIDALLQYEVDGAYKWTLESEETDMMFSTPQVFAALVAYKIYRDVYLKPAFYFYYLG
;
A
#
# COMPACT_ATOMS: atom_id res chain seq x y z
N MET A 1 -10.92 -37.44 -81.83
CA MET A 1 -10.54 -36.01 -81.79
C MET A 1 -9.02 -35.94 -81.96
N LYS A 2 -8.52 -35.65 -83.18
CA LYS A 2 -7.80 -34.41 -83.57
C LYS A 2 -6.64 -34.08 -82.59
N LYS A 3 -5.34 -34.04 -82.92
CA LYS A 3 -4.52 -33.92 -84.16
C LYS A 3 -3.06 -34.30 -83.76
N PHE A 4 -2.30 -35.06 -84.56
CA PHE A 4 -1.13 -34.61 -85.38
C PHE A 4 -0.08 -33.76 -84.59
N TRP A 5 1.25 -33.99 -84.56
CA TRP A 5 2.18 -34.78 -85.41
C TRP A 5 3.64 -34.72 -84.84
N THR A 6 4.51 -35.66 -85.26
CA THR A 6 6.01 -35.62 -85.37
C THR A 6 6.90 -35.48 -84.10
N ILE A 7 7.77 -36.46 -83.72
CA ILE A 7 9.12 -36.81 -84.28
C ILE A 7 10.10 -35.62 -84.02
N VAL A 8 11.25 -35.67 -83.31
CA VAL A 8 12.26 -36.74 -83.10
C VAL A 8 13.42 -36.28 -82.17
N LEU A 9 14.25 -37.26 -81.75
CA LEU A 9 15.65 -37.25 -81.26
C LEU A 9 16.07 -36.61 -79.90
N PHE A 10 16.47 -37.52 -79.00
CA PHE A 10 17.79 -37.67 -78.36
C PHE A 10 18.75 -36.46 -78.34
N PHE A 11 19.23 -36.10 -77.15
CA PHE A 11 20.67 -35.94 -76.90
C PHE A 11 21.02 -36.17 -75.42
N LEU A 12 21.99 -37.05 -75.20
CA LEU A 12 22.74 -37.24 -73.97
C LEU A 12 23.77 -36.10 -73.86
N SER A 13 23.94 -35.47 -72.70
CA SER A 13 25.21 -34.82 -72.36
C SER A 13 25.44 -34.80 -70.85
N LEU A 14 26.48 -35.54 -70.42
CA LEU A 14 27.23 -35.27 -69.20
C LEU A 14 27.86 -33.88 -69.29
N VAL A 15 27.77 -33.07 -68.23
CA VAL A 15 28.75 -32.00 -67.97
C VAL A 15 28.99 -31.83 -66.46
N ALA A 16 30.24 -32.13 -66.08
CA ALA A 16 31.13 -31.52 -65.10
C ALA A 16 30.68 -31.24 -63.66
N LEU A 17 31.39 -31.89 -62.72
CA LEU A 17 31.69 -31.36 -61.40
C LEU A 17 32.35 -29.97 -61.54
N ALA A 18 31.67 -28.95 -61.05
CA ALA A 18 32.29 -27.72 -60.57
C ALA A 18 32.05 -27.65 -59.07
N GLY A 19 33.14 -27.69 -58.29
CA GLY A 19 33.06 -27.52 -56.85
C GLY A 19 32.55 -26.13 -56.51
N CYS A 20 31.34 -26.05 -55.97
CA CYS A 20 30.96 -24.94 -55.11
C CYS A 20 31.49 -25.27 -53.72
N GLN A 21 32.66 -24.72 -53.38
CA GLN A 21 32.92 -24.42 -51.97
C GLN A 21 31.82 -23.47 -51.54
N VAL A 22 30.90 -23.97 -50.72
CA VAL A 22 30.08 -23.10 -49.89
C VAL A 22 31.09 -22.45 -48.95
N GLU A 23 31.40 -21.18 -49.17
CA GLU A 23 31.98 -20.34 -48.13
C GLU A 23 30.98 -20.40 -46.97
N THR A 24 31.27 -21.22 -45.97
CA THR A 24 30.66 -21.08 -44.66
C THR A 24 31.04 -19.68 -44.21
N GLU A 25 30.06 -18.77 -44.15
CA GLU A 25 30.26 -17.50 -43.47
C GLU A 25 30.91 -17.79 -42.11
N PRO A 26 31.93 -17.01 -41.70
CA PRO A 26 32.55 -17.22 -40.41
C PRO A 26 31.43 -17.11 -39.37
N THR A 27 31.19 -18.22 -38.66
CA THR A 27 30.34 -18.21 -37.47
C THR A 27 31.01 -17.27 -36.49
N VAL A 28 30.48 -16.05 -36.34
CA VAL A 28 30.91 -15.12 -35.30
C VAL A 28 30.59 -15.81 -33.99
N GLU A 29 31.62 -16.13 -33.21
CA GLU A 29 31.44 -16.66 -31.86
C GLU A 29 30.79 -15.54 -31.04
N LEU A 30 29.54 -15.77 -30.65
CA LEU A 30 28.78 -14.86 -29.81
C LEU A 30 29.00 -15.28 -28.36
N LEU A 31 29.52 -14.35 -27.58
CA LEU A 31 29.59 -14.42 -26.13
C LEU A 31 28.23 -13.98 -25.58
N SER A 32 27.96 -14.27 -24.30
CA SER A 32 26.70 -13.85 -23.69
C SER A 32 26.83 -13.55 -22.21
N PHE A 33 25.96 -12.70 -21.69
CA PHE A 33 25.75 -12.54 -20.26
C PHE A 33 24.26 -12.56 -19.95
N LYS A 34 23.90 -12.89 -18.72
CA LYS A 34 22.50 -12.95 -18.29
C LYS A 34 22.12 -11.73 -17.47
N VAL A 35 20.91 -11.23 -17.68
CA VAL A 35 20.26 -10.25 -16.81
C VAL A 35 19.07 -10.89 -16.11
N GLU A 36 19.00 -10.71 -14.79
CA GLU A 36 17.88 -11.14 -13.95
C GLU A 36 17.26 -9.96 -13.20
N VAL A 37 15.93 -9.95 -13.08
CA VAL A 37 15.18 -9.04 -12.20
C VAL A 37 14.40 -9.90 -11.23
N ILE A 38 14.58 -9.66 -9.94
CA ILE A 38 14.05 -10.49 -8.86
C ILE A 38 13.32 -9.61 -7.84
N GLU A 39 12.10 -10.01 -7.45
CA GLU A 39 11.32 -9.35 -6.39
C GLU A 39 11.88 -9.63 -4.99
N ILE A 40 11.42 -8.88 -4.00
CA ILE A 40 11.87 -9.01 -2.61
C ILE A 40 11.64 -10.40 -2.00
N ASP A 41 10.66 -11.15 -2.51
CA ASP A 41 10.34 -12.53 -2.08
C ASP A 41 11.09 -13.60 -2.94
N ASP A 42 12.22 -13.23 -3.55
CA ASP A 42 13.09 -14.09 -4.39
C ASP A 42 12.41 -14.66 -5.67
N VAL A 43 11.33 -14.01 -6.14
CA VAL A 43 10.64 -14.40 -7.37
C VAL A 43 11.34 -13.78 -8.58
N VAL A 44 11.84 -14.62 -9.49
CA VAL A 44 12.46 -14.16 -10.75
C VAL A 44 11.38 -13.70 -11.72
N LEU A 45 11.34 -12.39 -12.01
CA LEU A 45 10.40 -11.78 -12.96
C LEU A 45 10.93 -11.78 -14.39
N LEU A 46 12.24 -11.63 -14.53
CA LEU A 46 12.93 -11.59 -15.81
C LEU A 46 14.24 -12.36 -15.68
N SER A 47 14.54 -13.17 -16.68
CA SER A 47 15.84 -13.83 -16.89
C SER A 47 16.10 -13.87 -18.38
N ARG A 48 17.11 -13.13 -18.84
CA ARG A 48 17.39 -12.95 -20.27
C ARG A 48 18.87 -13.02 -20.57
N ASP A 49 19.25 -13.87 -21.52
CA ASP A 49 20.59 -13.86 -22.10
C ASP A 49 20.70 -12.76 -23.16
N ILE A 50 21.79 -12.00 -23.11
CA ILE A 50 22.16 -10.93 -24.04
C ILE A 50 23.46 -11.36 -24.73
N GLU A 51 23.37 -11.54 -26.05
CA GLU A 51 24.50 -11.96 -26.89
C GLU A 51 25.29 -10.75 -27.38
N PHE A 52 26.61 -10.88 -27.46
CA PHE A 52 27.50 -9.86 -27.98
C PHE A 52 28.70 -10.49 -28.72
N PRO A 53 29.26 -9.83 -29.74
CA PRO A 53 30.41 -10.35 -30.46
C PRO A 53 31.69 -10.24 -29.63
N GLU A 54 32.66 -11.12 -29.88
CA GLU A 54 34.01 -11.00 -29.32
C GLU A 54 34.63 -9.63 -29.68
N GLY A 55 35.19 -8.94 -28.68
CA GLY A 55 35.76 -7.60 -28.85
C GLY A 55 34.76 -6.45 -28.82
N GLU A 56 33.53 -6.68 -28.36
CA GLU A 56 32.53 -5.64 -28.11
C GLU A 56 33.11 -4.49 -27.26
N THR A 57 32.74 -3.26 -27.61
CA THR A 57 33.22 -2.02 -26.97
C THR A 57 32.11 -1.22 -26.29
N LYS A 58 30.84 -1.56 -26.54
CA LYS A 58 29.70 -1.00 -25.81
C LYS A 58 29.79 -1.37 -24.33
N ARG A 59 29.29 -0.48 -23.47
CA ARG A 59 29.17 -0.78 -22.04
C ARG A 59 28.02 -1.76 -21.84
N VAL A 60 28.10 -2.52 -20.75
CA VAL A 60 27.04 -3.44 -20.31
C VAL A 60 25.67 -2.75 -20.28
N ILE A 61 25.58 -1.57 -19.69
CA ILE A 61 24.31 -0.84 -19.62
C ILE A 61 23.73 -0.52 -21.01
N ASP A 62 24.58 -0.19 -21.99
CA ASP A 62 24.12 0.12 -23.35
C ASP A 62 23.57 -1.15 -24.03
N LEU A 63 24.19 -2.31 -23.79
CA LEU A 63 23.71 -3.61 -24.28
C LEU A 63 22.38 -4.03 -23.61
N ILE A 64 22.21 -3.75 -22.32
CA ILE A 64 20.96 -3.98 -21.60
C ILE A 64 19.85 -3.08 -22.17
N ASP A 65 20.11 -1.79 -22.34
CA ASP A 65 19.13 -0.82 -22.85
C ASP A 65 18.64 -1.19 -24.26
N GLU A 66 19.57 -1.56 -25.15
CA GLU A 66 19.22 -1.98 -26.51
C GLU A 66 18.43 -3.31 -26.56
N SER A 67 18.65 -4.21 -25.59
CA SER A 67 18.07 -5.55 -25.61
C SER A 67 16.71 -5.63 -24.92
N ILE A 68 16.60 -5.03 -23.73
CA ILE A 68 15.41 -5.11 -22.88
C ILE A 68 14.95 -3.75 -22.35
N GLY A 69 15.75 -2.70 -22.50
CA GLY A 69 15.47 -1.37 -21.96
C GLY A 69 15.88 -1.25 -20.49
N ILE A 70 16.46 -0.11 -20.13
CA ILE A 70 16.81 0.22 -18.75
C ILE A 70 16.50 1.69 -18.45
N ASP A 71 15.77 1.92 -17.36
CA ASP A 71 15.46 3.25 -16.83
C ASP A 71 16.43 3.55 -15.69
N TYR A 72 17.15 4.66 -15.79
CA TYR A 72 18.11 5.08 -14.78
C TYR A 72 18.25 6.60 -14.73
N GLN A 73 18.67 7.08 -13.56
CA GLN A 73 18.99 8.48 -13.32
C GLN A 73 20.50 8.64 -13.05
N ILE A 74 21.09 9.64 -13.68
CA ILE A 74 22.52 9.93 -13.53
C ILE A 74 22.73 10.85 -12.33
N TYR A 75 23.56 10.41 -11.39
CA TYR A 75 24.05 11.22 -10.27
C TYR A 75 25.58 11.40 -10.37
N PRO A 76 26.17 12.38 -9.67
CA PRO A 76 27.62 12.57 -9.65
C PRO A 76 28.42 11.37 -9.15
N PHE A 77 27.76 10.44 -8.45
CA PHE A 77 28.36 9.27 -7.81
C PHE A 77 28.00 7.94 -8.52
N GLY A 78 27.27 7.97 -9.64
CA GLY A 78 26.95 6.77 -10.43
C GLY A 78 25.55 6.80 -11.04
N TYR A 79 25.20 5.76 -11.80
CA TYR A 79 23.85 5.61 -12.36
C TYR A 79 22.97 4.85 -11.38
N PHE A 80 21.85 5.46 -11.01
CA PHE A 80 20.83 4.84 -10.17
C PHE A 80 19.76 4.21 -11.05
N VAL A 81 19.65 2.88 -11.01
CA VAL A 81 18.70 2.14 -11.86
C VAL A 81 17.32 2.15 -11.20
N ASN A 82 16.37 2.70 -11.94
CA ASN A 82 14.96 2.80 -11.55
C ASN A 82 14.16 1.59 -12.00
N GLY A 83 14.48 1.06 -13.19
CA GLY A 83 13.71 -0.01 -13.83
C GLY A 83 14.51 -0.77 -14.88
N VAL A 84 14.17 -2.05 -15.08
CA VAL A 84 14.82 -2.92 -16.06
C VAL A 84 13.74 -3.72 -16.77
N GLY A 85 13.71 -3.72 -18.11
CA GLY A 85 12.69 -4.49 -18.83
C GLY A 85 11.25 -4.01 -18.60
N SER A 86 11.05 -2.72 -18.32
CA SER A 86 9.77 -2.15 -17.83
C SER A 86 9.28 -2.69 -16.47
N LEU A 87 10.13 -3.41 -15.75
CA LEU A 87 9.90 -3.82 -14.36
C LEU A 87 10.52 -2.78 -13.43
N TYR A 88 9.75 -2.39 -12.42
CA TYR A 88 10.12 -1.38 -11.45
C TYR A 88 9.91 -1.94 -10.04
N PRO A 89 10.64 -1.45 -9.03
CA PRO A 89 10.39 -1.83 -7.66
C PRO A 89 8.94 -1.54 -7.25
N LYS A 90 8.44 -2.28 -6.27
CA LYS A 90 7.14 -2.09 -5.65
C LYS A 90 6.96 -0.62 -5.26
N GLU A 91 5.78 -0.07 -5.56
CA GLU A 91 5.43 1.32 -5.25
C GLU A 91 6.39 2.37 -5.87
N PHE A 92 7.09 2.02 -6.97
CA PHE A 92 7.92 2.96 -7.70
C PHE A 92 7.14 4.22 -8.11
N GLY A 93 7.74 5.38 -7.83
CA GLY A 93 7.11 6.69 -8.05
C GLY A 93 6.08 7.09 -6.98
N VAL A 94 5.83 6.23 -5.99
CA VAL A 94 4.98 6.52 -4.84
C VAL A 94 5.82 6.73 -3.58
N THR A 95 6.73 5.80 -3.29
CA THR A 95 7.66 5.88 -2.15
C THR A 95 9.09 5.58 -2.60
N TYR A 96 10.04 5.76 -1.67
CA TYR A 96 11.43 5.31 -1.82
C TYR A 96 11.73 4.10 -0.93
N ASN A 97 10.70 3.39 -0.46
CA ASN A 97 10.85 2.26 0.45
C ASN A 97 11.43 1.03 -0.24
N TYR A 98 11.25 0.91 -1.56
CA TYR A 98 11.72 -0.20 -2.38
C TYR A 98 12.68 0.31 -3.46
N SER A 99 13.74 -0.45 -3.71
CA SER A 99 14.75 -0.11 -4.72
C SER A 99 15.46 -1.36 -5.22
N PHE A 100 16.21 -1.26 -6.32
CA PHE A 100 17.07 -2.35 -6.77
C PHE A 100 18.48 -2.24 -6.16
N THR A 101 18.98 -3.37 -5.67
CA THR A 101 20.41 -3.62 -5.54
C THR A 101 20.91 -4.37 -6.76
N ILE A 102 22.20 -4.24 -7.06
CA ILE A 102 22.82 -4.85 -8.23
C ILE A 102 23.93 -5.78 -7.76
N SER A 103 23.93 -7.01 -8.28
CA SER A 103 25.02 -7.96 -8.08
C SER A 103 25.49 -8.55 -9.40
N VAL A 104 26.78 -8.91 -9.47
CA VAL A 104 27.39 -9.65 -10.58
C VAL A 104 27.89 -10.98 -10.03
N ASP A 105 27.45 -12.09 -10.62
CA ASP A 105 27.75 -13.46 -10.18
C ASP A 105 27.50 -13.69 -8.67
N GLY A 106 26.42 -13.09 -8.17
CA GLY A 106 26.01 -13.15 -6.76
C GLY A 106 26.78 -12.22 -5.81
N ALA A 107 27.77 -11.47 -6.30
CA ALA A 107 28.49 -10.47 -5.50
C ALA A 107 27.87 -9.07 -5.70
N LEU A 108 27.39 -8.44 -4.62
CA LEU A 108 26.91 -7.06 -4.65
C LEU A 108 28.02 -6.12 -5.14
N ILE A 109 27.70 -5.26 -6.11
CA ILE A 109 28.64 -4.27 -6.62
C ILE A 109 28.56 -2.98 -5.80
N THR A 110 29.71 -2.36 -5.57
CA THR A 110 29.81 -1.03 -4.92
C THR A 110 30.05 0.09 -5.91
N THR A 111 30.14 -0.25 -7.20
CA THR A 111 30.27 0.69 -8.32
C THR A 111 28.94 0.78 -9.07
N GLY A 112 28.70 1.88 -9.77
CA GLY A 112 27.52 1.99 -10.63
C GLY A 112 27.53 0.97 -11.77
N VAL A 113 26.34 0.62 -12.27
CA VAL A 113 26.11 -0.35 -13.36
C VAL A 113 26.89 0.00 -14.64
N GLU A 114 27.21 1.29 -14.84
CA GLU A 114 27.99 1.79 -15.97
C GLU A 114 29.46 1.37 -15.95
N ASN A 115 29.95 0.87 -14.81
CA ASN A 115 31.34 0.43 -14.63
C ASN A 115 31.48 -1.10 -14.61
N ILE A 116 30.42 -1.86 -14.86
CA ILE A 116 30.51 -3.31 -14.96
C ILE A 116 31.35 -3.67 -16.19
N GLU A 117 32.40 -4.46 -15.97
CA GLU A 117 33.22 -5.01 -17.05
C GLU A 117 32.46 -6.13 -17.76
N LEU A 118 32.45 -6.10 -19.09
CA LEU A 118 31.77 -7.11 -19.90
C LEU A 118 32.58 -8.41 -19.91
N ILE A 119 32.01 -9.47 -19.33
CA ILE A 119 32.63 -10.80 -19.21
C ILE A 119 31.65 -11.85 -19.75
N ASP A 120 32.15 -12.80 -20.52
CA ASP A 120 31.35 -13.94 -20.99
C ASP A 120 30.86 -14.81 -19.83
N GLY A 121 29.58 -15.18 -19.87
CA GLY A 121 28.91 -16.03 -18.90
C GLY A 121 28.51 -15.35 -17.59
N MET A 122 28.79 -14.06 -17.39
CA MET A 122 28.42 -13.37 -16.14
C MET A 122 26.90 -13.25 -15.98
N VAL A 123 26.43 -13.18 -14.74
CA VAL A 123 25.03 -12.93 -14.39
C VAL A 123 24.92 -11.61 -13.65
N ILE A 124 24.11 -10.70 -14.18
CA ILE A 124 23.77 -9.42 -13.54
C ILE A 124 22.36 -9.52 -12.98
N THR A 125 22.23 -9.36 -11.67
CA THR A 125 20.94 -9.45 -10.98
C THR A 125 20.56 -8.08 -10.43
N PHE A 126 19.34 -7.65 -10.75
CA PHE A 126 18.66 -6.50 -10.15
C PHE A 126 17.66 -7.04 -9.13
N GLN A 127 18.06 -7.03 -7.87
CA GLN A 127 17.29 -7.57 -6.75
C GLN A 127 16.55 -6.45 -6.04
N GLU A 128 15.22 -6.53 -5.98
CA GLU A 128 14.44 -5.62 -5.16
C GLU A 128 14.78 -5.81 -3.68
N VAL A 129 14.98 -4.70 -2.99
CA VAL A 129 15.20 -4.61 -1.54
C VAL A 129 14.34 -3.50 -0.95
N SER A 130 14.15 -3.56 0.36
CA SER A 130 13.45 -2.51 1.10
C SER A 130 14.27 -1.96 2.27
N LEU A 131 14.00 -0.70 2.62
CA LEU A 131 14.48 -0.08 3.87
C LEU A 131 13.54 -0.34 5.06
N LEU A 132 12.37 -0.94 4.82
CA LEU A 132 11.41 -1.32 5.84
C LEU A 132 11.93 -2.51 6.65
N ASP A 133 11.58 -2.54 7.94
CA ASP A 133 11.81 -3.73 8.76
C ASP A 133 10.77 -4.82 8.49
N GLU A 134 10.95 -6.00 9.09
CA GLU A 134 10.08 -7.16 8.86
C GLU A 134 8.61 -6.89 9.19
N THR A 135 8.34 -6.16 10.28
CA THR A 135 6.98 -5.76 10.68
C THR A 135 6.35 -4.85 9.63
N ASP A 136 7.08 -3.83 9.16
CA ASP A 136 6.58 -2.89 8.16
C ASP A 136 6.37 -3.52 6.78
N LEU A 137 7.22 -4.49 6.40
CA LEU A 137 7.00 -5.34 5.23
C LEU A 137 5.76 -6.21 5.38
N MET A 138 5.53 -6.76 6.57
CA MET A 138 4.33 -7.53 6.86
C MET A 138 3.07 -6.68 6.74
N VAL A 139 3.08 -5.44 7.23
CA VAL A 139 1.96 -4.48 7.04
C VAL A 139 1.62 -4.32 5.55
N ASP A 140 2.62 -4.11 4.70
CA ASP A 140 2.41 -3.96 3.25
C ASP A 140 1.86 -5.26 2.62
N ARG A 141 2.31 -6.42 3.09
CA ARG A 141 1.83 -7.72 2.63
C ARG A 141 0.38 -7.98 3.03
N VAL A 142 -0.01 -7.72 4.27
CA VAL A 142 -1.38 -8.01 4.75
C VAL A 142 -2.40 -7.04 4.16
N ILE A 143 -2.02 -5.77 3.90
CA ILE A 143 -2.85 -4.83 3.15
C ILE A 143 -3.13 -5.38 1.74
N GLN A 144 -2.09 -5.85 1.04
CA GLN A 144 -2.24 -6.42 -0.29
C GLN A 144 -3.07 -7.71 -0.26
N THR A 145 -2.83 -8.58 0.71
CA THR A 145 -3.58 -9.83 0.91
C THR A 145 -5.08 -9.55 1.13
N PHE A 146 -5.41 -8.55 1.95
CA PHE A 146 -6.80 -8.11 2.12
C PHE A 146 -7.41 -7.62 0.80
N ILE A 147 -6.66 -6.81 0.04
CA ILE A 147 -7.12 -6.26 -1.24
C ILE A 147 -7.46 -7.39 -2.22
N ASP A 148 -6.58 -8.38 -2.32
CA ASP A 148 -6.72 -9.49 -3.25
C ASP A 148 -7.85 -10.44 -2.85
N ASN A 149 -7.98 -10.74 -1.55
CA ASN A 149 -8.90 -11.76 -1.06
C ASN A 149 -10.28 -11.23 -0.71
N TYR A 150 -10.37 -10.01 -0.15
CA TYR A 150 -11.57 -9.57 0.56
C TYR A 150 -12.15 -8.24 0.10
N LEU A 151 -11.43 -7.42 -0.67
CA LEU A 151 -11.92 -6.09 -1.08
C LEU A 151 -13.32 -6.14 -1.72
N SER A 152 -13.56 -7.12 -2.59
CA SER A 152 -14.85 -7.30 -3.27
C SER A 152 -16.03 -7.65 -2.34
N THR A 153 -15.74 -8.13 -1.12
CA THR A 153 -16.76 -8.37 -0.07
C THR A 153 -17.23 -7.05 0.55
N TYR A 154 -16.33 -6.07 0.68
CA TYR A 154 -16.59 -4.80 1.36
C TYR A 154 -16.94 -3.65 0.42
N ILE A 155 -16.50 -3.71 -0.83
CA ILE A 155 -16.80 -2.71 -1.86
C ILE A 155 -17.49 -3.41 -3.01
N SER A 156 -18.82 -3.37 -3.00
CA SER A 156 -19.67 -4.01 -4.01
C SER A 156 -20.92 -3.19 -4.32
N LEU A 157 -21.70 -3.64 -5.30
CA LEU A 157 -23.03 -3.05 -5.57
C LEU A 157 -24.04 -3.39 -4.47
N GLN A 158 -23.78 -4.44 -3.68
CA GLN A 158 -24.67 -4.92 -2.62
C GLN A 158 -24.48 -4.17 -1.31
N GLY A 159 -23.29 -3.63 -1.07
CA GLY A 159 -22.95 -2.94 0.16
C GLY A 159 -21.56 -2.33 0.10
N LEU A 160 -21.39 -1.27 0.89
CA LEU A 160 -20.14 -0.55 1.07
C LEU A 160 -19.83 -0.51 2.55
N GLU A 161 -18.66 -1.00 2.95
CA GLU A 161 -18.14 -0.82 4.30
C GLU A 161 -17.39 0.52 4.37
N PRO A 162 -17.84 1.49 5.19
CA PRO A 162 -17.31 2.86 5.16
C PRO A 162 -15.82 2.99 5.50
N ASN A 163 -15.28 2.19 6.42
CA ASN A 163 -13.86 2.26 6.81
C ASN A 163 -12.95 1.74 5.68
N VAL A 164 -13.31 0.62 5.05
CA VAL A 164 -12.61 0.05 3.90
C VAL A 164 -12.67 1.02 2.72
N VAL A 165 -13.84 1.61 2.44
CA VAL A 165 -13.96 2.62 1.37
C VAL A 165 -13.06 3.83 1.64
N ALA A 166 -13.01 4.34 2.87
CA ALA A 166 -12.13 5.44 3.24
C ALA A 166 -10.63 5.08 3.12
N ALA A 167 -10.26 3.86 3.52
CA ALA A 167 -8.90 3.35 3.38
C ALA A 167 -8.48 3.26 1.89
N ILE A 168 -9.32 2.67 1.04
CA ILE A 168 -9.07 2.59 -0.41
C ILE A 168 -9.02 3.99 -1.03
N ARG A 169 -9.84 4.94 -0.57
CA ARG A 169 -9.74 6.33 -1.02
C ARG A 169 -8.36 6.91 -0.73
N HIS A 170 -7.82 6.67 0.45
CA HIS A 170 -6.49 7.13 0.83
C HIS A 170 -5.37 6.51 0.00
N LEU A 171 -5.47 5.21 -0.30
CA LEU A 171 -4.54 4.52 -1.19
C LEU A 171 -4.62 5.07 -2.63
N ASN A 172 -5.84 5.23 -3.18
CA ASN A 172 -6.04 5.81 -4.50
C ASN A 172 -5.48 7.24 -4.60
N ALA A 173 -5.71 8.08 -3.58
CA ALA A 173 -5.25 9.48 -3.57
C ALA A 173 -3.72 9.62 -3.58
N ARG A 174 -3.00 8.54 -3.21
CA ARG A 174 -1.54 8.49 -3.12
C ARG A 174 -0.92 7.51 -4.12
N ASN A 175 -1.71 6.98 -5.05
CA ASN A 175 -1.28 6.01 -6.07
C ASN A 175 -0.77 4.66 -5.54
N TYR A 176 -1.04 4.30 -4.29
CA TYR A 176 -0.74 2.96 -3.76
C TYR A 176 -1.65 1.87 -4.34
N PHE A 177 -2.82 2.24 -4.86
CA PHE A 177 -3.81 1.30 -5.35
C PHE A 177 -4.49 1.78 -6.62
N SER A 178 -4.72 0.83 -7.53
CA SER A 178 -5.51 0.94 -8.75
C SER A 178 -6.32 -0.36 -8.87
N PRO A 179 -7.61 -0.33 -9.28
CA PRO A 179 -8.34 0.78 -9.92
C PRO A 179 -8.88 1.86 -8.96
N GLN A 180 -9.37 2.97 -9.54
CA GLN A 180 -10.02 4.04 -8.79
C GLN A 180 -11.38 3.60 -8.22
N LEU A 181 -11.77 4.09 -7.03
CA LEU A 181 -13.04 3.78 -6.36
C LEU A 181 -14.27 3.85 -7.27
N GLY A 182 -14.40 4.90 -8.09
CA GLY A 182 -15.54 5.08 -8.98
C GLY A 182 -15.64 4.02 -10.08
N SER A 183 -14.54 3.33 -10.40
CA SER A 183 -14.52 2.19 -11.31
C SER A 183 -14.94 0.89 -10.63
N LEU A 184 -14.73 0.77 -9.31
CA LEU A 184 -15.20 -0.38 -8.52
C LEU A 184 -16.71 -0.31 -8.30
N VAL A 185 -17.22 0.87 -7.90
CA VAL A 185 -18.65 1.10 -7.64
C VAL A 185 -19.06 2.47 -8.21
N PRO A 186 -19.74 2.52 -9.36
CA PRO A 186 -20.07 3.78 -10.05
C PRO A 186 -21.11 4.65 -9.32
N LYS A 187 -21.97 4.02 -8.49
CA LYS A 187 -23.02 4.71 -7.74
C LYS A 187 -23.08 4.17 -6.31
N PRO A 188 -22.51 4.89 -5.32
CA PRO A 188 -22.54 4.43 -3.96
C PRO A 188 -23.95 4.48 -3.39
N THR A 189 -24.35 3.43 -2.67
CA THR A 189 -25.52 3.45 -1.78
C THR A 189 -25.13 4.22 -0.52
N VAL A 190 -25.93 5.20 -0.13
CA VAL A 190 -25.75 5.94 1.13
C VAL A 190 -26.72 5.41 2.20
N TYR A 191 -26.28 5.44 3.45
CA TYR A 191 -27.14 5.12 4.59
C TYR A 191 -28.16 6.26 4.82
N PRO A 192 -29.35 5.95 5.40
CA PRO A 192 -30.27 7.00 5.82
C PRO A 192 -29.60 7.92 6.85
N THR A 193 -29.97 9.20 6.90
CA THR A 193 -29.43 10.16 7.89
C THR A 193 -30.37 10.31 9.08
N ASP A 194 -30.91 9.20 9.56
CA ASP A 194 -31.89 9.11 10.65
C ASP A 194 -31.27 8.96 12.03
N THR A 195 -30.01 8.51 12.09
CA THR A 195 -29.21 8.38 13.31
C THR A 195 -27.82 9.00 13.10
N ILE A 196 -27.14 9.39 14.19
CA ILE A 196 -25.76 9.89 14.13
C ILE A 196 -24.83 8.85 13.50
N SER A 197 -24.97 7.57 13.86
CA SER A 197 -24.17 6.48 13.30
C SER A 197 -24.34 6.37 11.77
N ASN A 198 -25.59 6.35 11.29
CA ASN A 198 -25.83 6.25 9.85
C ASN A 198 -25.40 7.52 9.11
N ALA A 199 -25.62 8.71 9.69
CA ALA A 199 -25.16 9.97 9.10
C ALA A 199 -23.63 10.06 9.04
N PHE A 200 -22.92 9.57 10.06
CA PHE A 200 -21.46 9.44 10.05
C PHE A 200 -20.99 8.52 8.91
N LYS A 201 -21.57 7.32 8.79
CA LYS A 201 -21.26 6.37 7.71
C LYS A 201 -21.52 6.97 6.32
N SER A 202 -22.67 7.64 6.14
CA SER A 202 -23.00 8.35 4.90
C SER A 202 -22.06 9.49 4.60
N THR A 203 -21.62 10.24 5.61
CA THR A 203 -20.61 11.30 5.46
C THR A 203 -19.30 10.70 4.95
N LEU A 204 -18.83 9.63 5.57
CA LEU A 204 -17.57 8.98 5.23
C LEU A 204 -17.58 8.45 3.79
N LEU A 205 -18.67 7.80 3.38
CA LEU A 205 -18.87 7.38 2.00
C LEU A 205 -18.93 8.57 1.03
N ALA A 206 -19.77 9.57 1.30
CA ALA A 206 -19.91 10.73 0.42
C ALA A 206 -18.57 11.45 0.22
N LYS A 207 -17.79 11.64 1.29
CA LYS A 207 -16.45 12.24 1.22
C LYS A 207 -15.46 11.36 0.44
N SER A 208 -15.50 10.05 0.63
CA SER A 208 -14.63 9.11 -0.11
C SER A 208 -14.88 9.15 -1.62
N PHE A 209 -16.14 9.29 -2.04
CA PHE A 209 -16.52 9.43 -3.45
C PHE A 209 -16.52 10.88 -3.96
N VAL A 210 -16.03 11.84 -3.17
CA VAL A 210 -16.01 13.29 -3.53
C VAL A 210 -17.39 13.81 -3.93
N SER A 211 -18.43 13.34 -3.24
CA SER A 211 -19.82 13.70 -3.46
C SER A 211 -20.23 14.95 -2.66
N ASN A 212 -21.32 15.60 -3.07
CA ASN A 212 -21.91 16.71 -2.31
C ASN A 212 -22.45 16.21 -0.95
N THR A 213 -22.10 16.89 0.14
CA THR A 213 -22.48 16.58 1.52
C THR A 213 -23.51 17.53 2.15
N ASP A 214 -24.07 18.48 1.42
CA ASP A 214 -24.95 19.55 1.94
C ASP A 214 -26.16 18.99 2.69
N ALA A 215 -26.89 18.05 2.09
CA ALA A 215 -28.06 17.44 2.74
C ALA A 215 -27.69 16.64 4.00
N ILE A 216 -26.52 16.00 4.02
CA ILE A 216 -26.02 15.26 5.19
C ILE A 216 -25.64 16.25 6.29
N LYS A 217 -24.97 17.35 5.93
CA LYS A 217 -24.63 18.44 6.84
C LYS A 217 -25.87 19.05 7.47
N ASP A 218 -26.91 19.33 6.68
CA ASP A 218 -28.17 19.87 7.19
C ASP A 218 -28.83 18.90 8.19
N ALA A 219 -28.80 17.59 7.91
CA ALA A 219 -29.31 16.58 8.84
C ALA A 219 -28.48 16.51 10.13
N LEU A 220 -27.15 16.47 10.04
CA LEU A 220 -26.23 16.43 11.19
C LEU A 220 -26.42 17.62 12.13
N LEU A 221 -26.67 18.82 11.58
CA LEU A 221 -26.89 20.04 12.38
C LEU A 221 -28.17 20.01 13.22
N LEU A 222 -29.08 19.06 12.97
CA LEU A 222 -30.32 18.87 13.72
C LEU A 222 -30.24 17.72 14.73
N MET A 223 -29.12 17.00 14.77
CA MET A 223 -28.94 15.84 15.66
C MET A 223 -28.44 16.27 17.03
N ASP A 224 -28.87 15.52 18.04
CA ASP A 224 -28.47 15.69 19.43
C ASP A 224 -27.87 14.38 19.95
N ALA A 225 -26.63 14.42 20.41
CA ALA A 225 -25.92 13.25 20.88
C ALA A 225 -26.36 12.89 22.31
N GLN A 226 -26.69 11.62 22.53
CA GLN A 226 -27.22 11.14 23.81
C GLN A 226 -26.12 10.63 24.76
N ASN A 227 -24.89 10.48 24.29
CA ASN A 227 -23.74 10.03 25.05
C ASN A 227 -22.42 10.45 24.36
N HIS A 228 -21.29 10.31 25.05
CA HIS A 228 -19.98 10.75 24.55
C HIS A 228 -19.54 10.06 23.24
N TYR A 229 -19.90 8.79 23.01
CA TYR A 229 -19.58 8.09 21.77
C TYR A 229 -20.34 8.66 20.56
N GLU A 230 -21.62 9.00 20.76
CA GLU A 230 -22.41 9.73 19.76
C GLU A 230 -21.85 11.13 19.54
N SER A 231 -21.42 11.84 20.58
CA SER A 231 -20.79 13.16 20.46
C SER A 231 -19.52 13.12 19.64
N ILE A 232 -18.66 12.11 19.84
CA ILE A 232 -17.47 11.88 19.03
C ILE A 232 -17.84 11.62 17.56
N SER A 233 -18.81 10.74 17.32
CA SER A 233 -19.25 10.40 15.96
C SER A 233 -19.83 11.62 15.23
N LEU A 234 -20.62 12.41 15.94
CA LEU A 234 -21.21 13.66 15.45
C LEU A 234 -20.13 14.71 15.17
N LEU A 235 -19.15 14.88 16.07
CA LEU A 235 -18.02 15.79 15.88
C LEU A 235 -17.21 15.43 14.64
N ASN A 236 -16.86 14.16 14.47
CA ASN A 236 -16.14 13.69 13.28
C ASN A 236 -16.94 13.96 12.00
N ALA A 237 -18.23 13.63 11.98
CA ALA A 237 -19.10 13.88 10.83
C ALA A 237 -19.22 15.37 10.48
N LEU A 238 -19.49 16.22 11.48
CA LEU A 238 -19.55 17.67 11.32
C LEU A 238 -18.21 18.27 10.87
N THR A 239 -17.10 17.68 11.30
CA THR A 239 -15.76 18.07 10.87
C THR A 239 -15.54 17.73 9.40
N MET A 240 -15.86 16.51 8.98
CA MET A 240 -15.75 16.05 7.58
C MET A 240 -16.53 16.91 6.59
N VAL A 241 -17.74 17.35 6.97
CA VAL A 241 -18.60 18.22 6.14
C VAL A 241 -18.31 19.72 6.33
N GLN A 242 -17.29 20.07 7.13
CA GLN A 242 -16.93 21.46 7.41
C GLN A 242 -18.14 22.29 7.86
N ALA A 243 -18.82 21.83 8.92
CA ALA A 243 -19.93 22.56 9.55
C ALA A 243 -19.50 23.94 10.10
N ALA A 244 -20.43 24.73 10.66
CA ALA A 244 -20.05 25.97 11.32
C ALA A 244 -19.12 25.68 12.53
N GLY A 245 -18.06 26.47 12.70
CA GLY A 245 -17.08 26.27 13.78
C GLY A 245 -17.72 26.28 15.17
N SER A 246 -18.69 27.16 15.41
CA SER A 246 -19.37 27.31 16.70
C SER A 246 -20.12 26.04 17.15
N VAL A 247 -20.69 25.28 16.21
CA VAL A 247 -21.39 24.02 16.55
C VAL A 247 -20.38 22.96 16.96
N ARG A 248 -19.25 22.89 16.25
CA ARG A 248 -18.20 21.91 16.57
C ARG A 248 -17.49 22.23 17.88
N THR A 249 -17.19 23.50 18.14
CA THR A 249 -16.54 23.90 19.40
C THR A 249 -17.44 23.66 20.61
N ALA A 250 -18.77 23.79 20.48
CA ALA A 250 -19.69 23.42 21.56
C ALA A 250 -19.60 21.92 21.91
N ILE A 251 -19.54 21.05 20.90
CA ILE A 251 -19.36 19.60 21.14
C ILE A 251 -17.98 19.31 21.74
N VAL A 252 -16.93 20.03 21.30
CA VAL A 252 -15.60 19.93 21.91
C VAL A 252 -15.65 20.34 23.38
N ASP A 253 -16.28 21.47 23.71
CA ASP A 253 -16.44 21.91 25.10
C ASP A 253 -17.13 20.84 25.96
N ASP A 254 -18.21 20.23 25.46
CA ASP A 254 -18.94 19.17 26.17
C ASP A 254 -18.08 17.92 26.40
N LEU A 255 -17.28 17.52 25.39
CA LEU A 255 -16.34 16.40 25.48
C LEU A 255 -15.15 16.68 26.40
N LEU A 256 -14.75 17.94 26.56
CA LEU A 256 -13.70 18.36 27.51
C LEU A 256 -14.23 18.50 28.94
N ALA A 257 -15.54 18.73 29.10
CA ALA A 257 -16.16 18.94 30.40
C ALA A 257 -16.42 17.63 31.17
N SER A 258 -16.51 16.49 30.47
CA SER A 258 -16.83 15.20 31.09
C SER A 258 -16.37 14.01 30.25
N THR A 259 -16.15 12.88 30.92
CA THR A 259 -15.89 11.57 30.31
C THR A 259 -17.12 10.66 30.43
N PRO A 260 -17.20 9.56 29.65
CA PRO A 260 -18.29 8.60 29.78
C PRO A 260 -18.28 7.91 31.16
N ASP A 261 -19.47 7.47 31.60
CA ASP A 261 -19.63 6.70 32.84
C ASP A 261 -18.76 5.44 32.88
N PHE A 262 -18.54 4.83 31.72
CA PHE A 262 -17.64 3.70 31.51
C PHE A 262 -16.56 4.12 30.53
N MET A 263 -15.42 4.51 31.08
CA MET A 263 -14.22 4.85 30.33
C MET A 263 -13.50 3.57 29.90
N ASP A 264 -13.09 3.50 28.63
CA ASP A 264 -12.25 2.44 28.09
C ASP A 264 -11.27 3.01 27.04
N ALA A 265 -10.33 2.17 26.60
CA ALA A 265 -9.28 2.59 25.68
C ALA A 265 -9.79 2.80 24.25
N ASP A 266 -10.96 2.23 23.90
CA ASP A 266 -11.61 2.45 22.62
C ASP A 266 -12.11 3.90 22.55
N TYR A 267 -12.84 4.35 23.58
CA TYR A 267 -13.23 5.76 23.72
C TYR A 267 -12.01 6.70 23.68
N ALA A 268 -10.94 6.37 24.40
CA ALA A 268 -9.72 7.18 24.39
C ALA A 268 -9.16 7.34 22.98
N GLY A 269 -9.05 6.25 22.21
CA GLY A 269 -8.60 6.28 20.81
C GLY A 269 -9.53 7.08 19.90
N MET A 270 -10.85 6.87 20.03
CA MET A 270 -11.84 7.61 19.26
C MET A 270 -11.82 9.11 19.56
N LEU A 271 -11.65 9.49 20.84
CA LEU A 271 -11.57 10.89 21.25
C LEU A 271 -10.30 11.55 20.74
N LEU A 272 -9.15 10.88 20.82
CA LEU A 272 -7.90 11.37 20.22
C LEU A 272 -8.10 11.67 18.72
N LEU A 273 -8.67 10.72 17.98
CA LEU A 273 -8.93 10.90 16.55
C LEU A 273 -9.83 12.11 16.28
N ALA A 274 -10.91 12.28 17.06
CA ALA A 274 -11.85 13.38 16.89
C ALA A 274 -11.30 14.76 17.29
N LEU A 275 -10.37 14.81 18.24
CA LEU A 275 -9.75 16.05 18.70
C LEU A 275 -8.55 16.49 17.84
N ALA A 276 -8.02 15.65 16.96
CA ALA A 276 -6.88 15.99 16.10
C ALA A 276 -7.05 17.30 15.29
N PRO A 277 -8.23 17.64 14.75
CA PRO A 277 -8.46 18.92 14.06
C PRO A 277 -8.53 20.15 15.00
N TYR A 278 -8.49 19.94 16.32
CA TYR A 278 -8.74 20.95 17.36
C TYR A 278 -7.55 21.18 18.30
N VAL A 279 -6.33 20.77 17.93
CA VAL A 279 -5.13 20.87 18.79
C VAL A 279 -4.75 22.28 19.27
N THR A 280 -5.27 23.33 18.62
CA THR A 280 -5.09 24.73 19.04
C THR A 280 -6.20 25.25 19.95
N TYR A 281 -7.26 24.47 20.16
CA TYR A 281 -8.37 24.81 21.04
C TYR A 281 -7.96 24.61 22.51
N GLU A 282 -8.38 25.54 23.38
CA GLU A 282 -8.03 25.51 24.79
C GLU A 282 -8.52 24.21 25.44
N GLY A 283 -7.70 23.59 26.29
CA GLY A 283 -8.01 22.32 26.96
C GLY A 283 -7.73 21.06 26.13
N VAL A 284 -7.71 21.13 24.79
CA VAL A 284 -7.52 19.92 23.95
C VAL A 284 -6.19 19.23 24.21
N ASN A 285 -5.08 19.96 24.31
CA ASN A 285 -3.76 19.35 24.56
C ASN A 285 -3.68 18.65 25.92
N LEU A 286 -4.40 19.16 26.94
CA LEU A 286 -4.49 18.50 28.24
C LEU A 286 -5.29 17.20 28.11
N GLN A 287 -6.46 17.24 27.46
CA GLN A 287 -7.29 16.06 27.25
C GLN A 287 -6.56 14.98 26.45
N VAL A 288 -5.81 15.37 25.40
CA VAL A 288 -4.98 14.46 24.61
C VAL A 288 -3.94 13.77 25.50
N ALA A 289 -3.26 14.52 26.36
CA ALA A 289 -2.27 13.94 27.28
C ALA A 289 -2.90 12.95 28.28
N GLU A 290 -4.10 13.25 28.78
CA GLU A 290 -4.86 12.35 29.67
C GLU A 290 -5.27 11.06 28.95
N MET A 291 -5.78 11.14 27.72
CA MET A 291 -6.17 9.96 26.93
C MET A 291 -4.96 9.11 26.55
N VAL A 292 -3.83 9.73 26.19
CA VAL A 292 -2.57 9.01 25.95
C VAL A 292 -2.10 8.28 27.22
N THR A 293 -2.20 8.92 28.38
CA THR A 293 -1.85 8.28 29.66
C THR A 293 -2.75 7.08 29.92
N TYR A 294 -4.06 7.25 29.74
CA TYR A 294 -5.03 6.16 29.89
C TYR A 294 -4.74 4.98 28.94
N ILE A 295 -4.43 5.25 27.67
CA ILE A 295 -4.07 4.22 26.69
C ILE A 295 -2.84 3.44 27.16
N LYS A 296 -1.80 4.13 27.63
CA LYS A 296 -0.57 3.50 28.13
C LYS A 296 -0.81 2.58 29.32
N GLU A 297 -1.76 2.92 30.19
CA GLU A 297 -2.15 2.08 31.33
C GLU A 297 -2.94 0.81 30.93
N ASN A 298 -3.41 0.74 29.68
CA ASN A 298 -4.21 -0.37 29.15
C ASN A 298 -3.50 -1.16 28.03
N LEU A 299 -2.17 -1.01 27.90
CA LEU A 299 -1.39 -1.80 26.96
C LEU A 299 -1.06 -3.20 27.51
N SER A 300 -0.92 -4.15 26.60
CA SER A 300 -0.46 -5.51 26.81
C SER A 300 0.35 -5.98 25.60
N GLU A 301 1.03 -7.12 25.70
CA GLU A 301 1.70 -7.75 24.54
C GLU A 301 0.72 -8.18 23.45
N ASP A 302 -0.55 -8.42 23.82
CA ASP A 302 -1.64 -8.71 22.89
C ASP A 302 -2.29 -7.43 22.32
N GLY A 303 -1.76 -6.24 22.63
CA GLY A 303 -2.30 -4.95 22.17
C GLY A 303 -3.08 -4.22 23.26
N VAL A 304 -4.15 -3.51 22.87
CA VAL A 304 -4.91 -2.64 23.78
C VAL A 304 -6.04 -3.39 24.46
N THR A 305 -6.02 -3.42 25.79
CA THR A 305 -7.13 -3.92 26.61
C THR A 305 -8.28 -2.93 26.62
N SER A 306 -9.44 -3.37 26.15
CA SER A 306 -10.69 -2.61 26.19
C SER A 306 -11.85 -3.58 26.32
N TRP A 307 -12.95 -3.16 26.96
CA TRP A 307 -14.11 -4.04 27.19
C TRP A 307 -13.78 -5.35 27.93
N GLY A 308 -12.70 -5.36 28.72
CA GLY A 308 -12.27 -6.50 29.53
C GLY A 308 -11.25 -7.44 28.89
N SER A 309 -10.83 -7.22 27.64
CA SER A 309 -9.77 -8.01 26.99
C SER A 309 -8.97 -7.22 25.96
N ALA A 310 -7.72 -7.62 25.73
CA ALA A 310 -6.99 -7.18 24.54
C ALA A 310 -7.73 -7.61 23.27
N ASN A 311 -7.86 -6.70 22.30
CA ASN A 311 -8.57 -7.00 21.06
C ASN A 311 -8.09 -6.14 19.88
N SER A 312 -8.27 -6.66 18.67
CA SER A 312 -7.78 -6.04 17.44
C SER A 312 -8.51 -4.74 17.08
N ALA A 313 -9.83 -4.66 17.31
CA ALA A 313 -10.64 -3.51 16.94
C ALA A 313 -10.26 -2.28 17.76
N SER A 314 -10.16 -2.42 19.08
CA SER A 314 -9.75 -1.32 19.96
C SER A 314 -8.28 -0.94 19.76
N THR A 315 -7.41 -1.91 19.47
CA THR A 315 -6.02 -1.63 19.09
C THR A 315 -5.96 -0.79 17.82
N ALA A 316 -6.74 -1.15 16.78
CA ALA A 316 -6.85 -0.38 15.54
C ALA A 316 -7.36 1.05 15.77
N THR A 317 -8.39 1.22 16.60
CA THR A 317 -8.93 2.54 16.98
C THR A 317 -7.90 3.41 17.69
N VAL A 318 -7.14 2.84 18.63
CA VAL A 318 -6.05 3.54 19.32
C VAL A 318 -4.95 3.95 18.35
N ILE A 319 -4.53 3.08 17.44
CA ILE A 319 -3.53 3.41 16.41
C ILE A 319 -3.99 4.62 15.58
N LEU A 320 -5.24 4.61 15.11
CA LEU A 320 -5.82 5.75 14.38
C LEU A 320 -5.79 7.05 15.21
N GLY A 321 -6.10 6.97 16.50
CA GLY A 321 -6.03 8.11 17.42
C GLY A 321 -4.61 8.64 17.60
N LEU A 322 -3.61 7.77 17.81
CA LEU A 322 -2.22 8.15 18.02
C LEU A 322 -1.61 8.82 16.79
N ILE A 323 -1.76 8.21 15.61
CA ILE A 323 -1.19 8.77 14.37
C ILE A 323 -1.81 10.11 14.00
N ALA A 324 -3.08 10.36 14.40
CA ALA A 324 -3.74 11.64 14.20
C ALA A 324 -3.09 12.80 14.97
N HIS A 325 -2.28 12.48 15.99
CA HIS A 325 -1.45 13.43 16.76
C HIS A 325 0.06 13.29 16.47
N ALA A 326 0.43 12.65 15.36
CA ALA A 326 1.81 12.35 14.97
C ALA A 326 2.56 11.44 15.95
N ILE A 327 1.85 10.65 16.74
CA ILE A 327 2.44 9.74 17.72
C ILE A 327 2.65 8.38 17.07
N ASP A 328 3.89 7.90 17.11
CA ASP A 328 4.28 6.63 16.48
C ASP A 328 3.76 5.44 17.30
N PRO A 329 2.83 4.61 16.77
CA PRO A 329 2.32 3.44 17.47
C PRO A 329 3.37 2.35 17.70
N ARG A 330 4.53 2.45 17.00
CA ARG A 330 5.70 1.58 17.19
C ARG A 330 6.72 2.14 18.19
N GLY A 331 6.46 3.32 18.75
CA GLY A 331 7.36 3.98 19.69
C GLY A 331 7.51 3.19 20.99
N VAL A 332 8.66 3.35 21.66
CA VAL A 332 9.02 2.65 22.92
C VAL A 332 7.94 2.80 24.01
N ASP A 333 7.25 3.94 24.00
CA ASP A 333 6.17 4.29 24.92
C ASP A 333 4.88 3.49 24.70
N TYR A 334 4.77 2.78 23.58
CA TYR A 334 3.64 1.96 23.15
C TYR A 334 4.03 0.49 22.98
N GLN A 335 5.14 0.09 23.61
CA GLN A 335 5.62 -1.28 23.63
C GLN A 335 5.34 -1.94 24.98
N THR A 336 4.90 -3.19 24.95
CA THR A 336 4.82 -4.07 26.11
C THR A 336 5.65 -5.31 25.84
N GLU A 337 6.61 -5.63 26.71
CA GLU A 337 7.52 -6.77 26.56
C GLU A 337 8.27 -6.83 25.21
N GLY A 338 8.49 -5.66 24.58
CA GLY A 338 9.16 -5.55 23.28
C GLY A 338 8.23 -5.72 22.07
N VAL A 339 6.93 -5.90 22.29
CA VAL A 339 5.89 -5.93 21.25
C VAL A 339 5.23 -4.56 21.17
N ASP A 340 5.27 -3.92 20.00
CA ASP A 340 4.57 -2.66 19.76
C ASP A 340 3.11 -2.86 19.30
N LEU A 341 2.36 -1.77 19.13
CA LEU A 341 0.94 -1.87 18.76
C LEU A 341 0.70 -2.43 17.35
N ILE A 342 1.65 -2.26 16.42
CA ILE A 342 1.55 -2.82 15.07
C ILE A 342 1.89 -4.31 15.13
N ASP A 343 2.95 -4.69 15.85
CA ASP A 343 3.28 -6.10 16.10
C ASP A 343 2.10 -6.83 16.74
N ALA A 344 1.52 -6.26 17.80
CA ALA A 344 0.33 -6.79 18.47
C ALA A 344 -0.85 -6.96 17.51
N LEU A 345 -1.12 -5.96 16.66
CA LEU A 345 -2.24 -6.01 15.71
C LEU A 345 -2.06 -7.12 14.67
N LEU A 346 -0.83 -7.36 14.23
CA LEU A 346 -0.50 -8.41 13.26
C LEU A 346 -0.67 -9.83 13.83
N GLN A 347 -0.67 -10.02 15.16
CA GLN A 347 -0.93 -11.33 15.77
C GLN A 347 -2.37 -11.83 15.57
N TYR A 348 -3.31 -10.91 15.31
CA TYR A 348 -4.72 -11.23 15.06
C TYR A 348 -5.01 -11.61 13.61
N GLU A 349 -4.02 -11.47 12.73
CA GLU A 349 -4.16 -11.68 11.30
C GLU A 349 -4.31 -13.16 10.94
N VAL A 350 -5.22 -13.42 10.00
CA VAL A 350 -5.41 -14.72 9.34
C VAL A 350 -5.79 -14.47 7.89
N ASP A 351 -4.89 -14.78 6.96
CA ASP A 351 -5.09 -14.77 5.50
C ASP A 351 -5.60 -13.42 4.92
N GLY A 352 -5.25 -12.31 5.56
CA GLY A 352 -5.62 -10.93 5.23
C GLY A 352 -6.83 -10.39 6.02
N ALA A 353 -7.44 -11.20 6.87
CA ALA A 353 -8.55 -10.83 7.75
C ALA A 353 -8.14 -10.90 9.23
N TYR A 354 -9.00 -10.44 10.14
CA TYR A 354 -8.63 -10.28 11.55
C TYR A 354 -9.65 -10.87 12.50
N LYS A 355 -9.14 -11.61 13.49
CA LYS A 355 -9.89 -12.05 14.67
C LYS A 355 -10.21 -10.86 15.58
N TRP A 356 -11.27 -10.98 16.39
CA TRP A 356 -11.55 -9.99 17.44
C TRP A 356 -10.57 -10.12 18.60
N THR A 357 -10.45 -11.31 19.19
CA THR A 357 -9.48 -11.66 20.25
C THR A 357 -8.58 -12.82 19.78
N LEU A 358 -7.42 -13.04 20.39
CA LEU A 358 -6.55 -14.17 20.02
C LEU A 358 -7.23 -15.53 20.26
N GLU A 359 -8.11 -15.61 21.26
CA GLU A 359 -8.92 -16.78 21.59
C GLU A 359 -10.10 -17.02 20.62
N SER A 360 -10.39 -16.08 19.72
CA SER A 360 -11.44 -16.27 18.72
C SER A 360 -11.06 -17.36 17.72
N GLU A 361 -11.98 -18.31 17.47
CA GLU A 361 -11.74 -19.39 16.52
C GLU A 361 -11.66 -18.87 15.07
N GLU A 362 -12.57 -17.94 14.72
CA GLU A 362 -12.75 -17.41 13.37
C GLU A 362 -12.42 -15.91 13.28
N THR A 363 -12.16 -15.44 12.07
CA THR A 363 -12.01 -14.01 11.79
C THR A 363 -13.35 -13.28 11.91
N ASP A 364 -13.31 -12.05 12.44
CA ASP A 364 -14.46 -11.17 12.50
C ASP A 364 -14.48 -10.26 11.27
N MET A 365 -15.11 -10.78 10.22
CA MET A 365 -15.26 -10.09 8.95
C MET A 365 -16.18 -8.86 9.04
N MET A 366 -17.09 -8.79 10.00
CA MET A 366 -18.09 -7.73 10.02
C MET A 366 -17.62 -6.50 10.80
N PHE A 367 -16.78 -6.69 11.82
CA PHE A 367 -16.43 -5.61 12.74
C PHE A 367 -14.92 -5.40 12.86
N SER A 368 -14.13 -6.38 13.28
CA SER A 368 -12.67 -6.20 13.45
C SER A 368 -11.95 -5.95 12.13
N THR A 369 -12.14 -6.82 11.15
CA THR A 369 -11.41 -6.78 9.87
C THR A 369 -11.44 -5.41 9.18
N PRO A 370 -12.60 -4.76 8.95
CA PRO A 370 -12.62 -3.44 8.30
C PRO A 370 -11.96 -2.33 9.12
N GLN A 371 -12.02 -2.40 10.45
CA GLN A 371 -11.37 -1.41 11.33
C GLN A 371 -9.85 -1.57 11.33
N VAL A 372 -9.37 -2.82 11.40
CA VAL A 372 -7.95 -3.12 11.34
C VAL A 372 -7.36 -2.73 9.97
N PHE A 373 -8.05 -3.08 8.88
CA PHE A 373 -7.61 -2.68 7.54
C PHE A 373 -7.46 -1.16 7.41
N ALA A 374 -8.43 -0.39 7.91
CA ALA A 374 -8.35 1.06 7.93
C ALA A 374 -7.17 1.59 8.76
N ALA A 375 -6.91 1.02 9.94
CA ALA A 375 -5.79 1.40 10.79
C ALA A 375 -4.43 1.08 10.14
N LEU A 376 -4.27 -0.09 9.53
CA LEU A 376 -3.03 -0.46 8.85
C LEU A 376 -2.76 0.39 7.61
N VAL A 377 -3.79 0.72 6.82
CA VAL A 377 -3.65 1.66 5.70
C VAL A 377 -3.25 3.05 6.19
N ALA A 378 -3.87 3.52 7.29
CA ALA A 378 -3.53 4.80 7.88
C ALA A 378 -2.10 4.82 8.42
N TYR A 379 -1.68 3.74 9.09
CA TYR A 379 -0.32 3.55 9.58
C TYR A 379 0.70 3.50 8.44
N LYS A 380 0.45 2.75 7.36
CA LYS A 380 1.30 2.73 6.16
C LYS A 380 1.53 4.15 5.63
N ILE A 381 0.46 4.92 5.46
CA ILE A 381 0.56 6.30 4.96
C ILE A 381 1.32 7.20 5.92
N TYR A 382 1.10 7.06 7.22
CA TYR A 382 1.82 7.78 8.26
C TYR A 382 3.33 7.46 8.24
N ARG A 383 3.68 6.17 8.15
CA ARG A 383 5.05 5.65 8.11
C ARG A 383 5.80 6.09 6.86
N ASP A 384 5.13 6.05 5.70
CA ASP A 384 5.77 6.27 4.38
C ASP A 384 6.06 7.75 4.11
N VAL A 385 5.68 8.66 5.01
CA VAL A 385 5.98 10.10 4.92
C VAL A 385 7.11 10.46 5.90
N TYR A 386 8.13 11.15 5.39
CA TYR A 386 9.26 11.63 6.19
C TYR A 386 8.80 12.45 7.41
N LEU A 387 9.45 12.23 8.56
CA LEU A 387 9.08 12.77 9.89
C LEU A 387 7.75 12.28 10.46
N LYS A 388 7.04 11.37 9.77
CA LYS A 388 5.77 10.78 10.21
C LYS A 388 4.80 11.85 10.78
N PRO A 389 4.35 12.81 9.94
CA PRO A 389 3.48 13.90 10.39
C PRO A 389 2.10 13.39 10.82
N ALA A 390 1.38 14.21 11.57
CA ALA A 390 0.02 13.91 12.01
C ALA A 390 -0.89 13.55 10.83
N PHE A 391 -1.60 12.43 10.95
CA PHE A 391 -2.46 11.89 9.90
C PHE A 391 -3.88 11.68 10.40
N TYR A 392 -4.79 12.60 10.05
CA TYR A 392 -6.21 12.49 10.39
C TYR A 392 -6.95 11.64 9.34
N PHE A 393 -7.32 10.41 9.70
CA PHE A 393 -7.92 9.42 8.77
C PHE A 393 -9.22 9.92 8.10
N TYR A 394 -10.03 10.75 8.77
CA TYR A 394 -11.26 11.27 8.17
C TYR A 394 -11.06 12.52 7.28
N TYR A 395 -9.82 12.91 7.01
CA TYR A 395 -9.49 13.91 5.99
C TYR A 395 -9.40 13.28 4.60
N LEU A 396 -10.53 13.19 3.88
CA LEU A 396 -10.67 12.44 2.61
C LEU A 396 -10.64 13.30 1.32
N GLY A 397 -10.09 14.51 1.41
CA GLY A 397 -9.99 15.45 0.29
C GLY A 397 -9.95 16.89 0.75
#